data_AF-A0A7C1VYX2-F1
#
_entry.id   AF-A0A7C1VYX2-F1
#
_cell.length_a   1.000
_cell.length_b   1.000
_cell.length_c   1.000
_cell.angle_alpha   90.00
_cell.angle_beta   90.00
_cell.angle_gamma   90.00
#
_symmetry.space_group_name_H-M   'P 1'
#
loop_
_entity.id
_entity.type
_entity.pdbx_description
1 polymer ?
#
loop_
_entity_poly.entity_id
_entity_poly.type
_entity_poly.pdbx_seq_one_letter_code
_entity_poly.pdbx_strand_id
1 'polypeptide(L)'
;MTKNLTITLILLLTLLYMGNAHSGTIAYLTPMPMPTQYRNFDQYQQALKVWENVYQKIVARTSNVQLPPMPMPTQYRNFDQYQQALKVWERVGSSQSRGNSYPVEAHLVRLPPMPMPTRYRKFEHYQQALQIWINVSKNLVARNLNVQPPPMPMSTQYRKLEHYQNALQAWQNIFAGNW
;
A
#
# COMPACT_ATOMS: atom_id res chain seq x y z
N MET A 1 -16.99 22.32 19.55
CA MET A 1 -16.29 22.41 18.25
C MET A 1 -14.78 22.12 18.31
N THR A 2 -14.24 21.62 19.44
CA THR A 2 -12.79 21.55 19.75
C THR A 2 -12.13 20.17 19.59
N LYS A 3 -12.90 19.09 19.34
CA LYS A 3 -12.36 17.71 19.34
C LYS A 3 -11.79 17.23 18.00
N ASN A 4 -12.18 17.85 16.88
CA ASN A 4 -11.60 17.51 15.57
C ASN A 4 -10.17 18.08 15.43
N LEU A 5 -9.88 19.23 16.04
CA LEU A 5 -8.54 19.82 16.01
C LEU A 5 -7.49 18.92 16.66
N THR A 6 -7.82 18.26 17.78
CA THR A 6 -6.85 17.48 18.57
C THR A 6 -6.36 16.23 17.83
N ILE A 7 -7.22 15.57 17.04
CA ILE A 7 -6.87 14.36 16.28
C ILE A 7 -6.05 14.71 15.04
N THR A 8 -6.41 15.80 14.34
CA THR A 8 -5.61 16.33 13.24
C THR A 8 -4.22 16.74 13.72
N LEU A 9 -4.11 17.28 14.94
CA LEU A 9 -2.84 17.68 15.55
C LEU A 9 -1.94 16.49 15.91
N ILE A 10 -2.48 15.39 16.45
CA ILE A 10 -1.69 14.19 16.80
C ILE A 10 -1.18 13.47 15.53
N LEU A 11 -2.00 13.42 14.47
CA LEU A 11 -1.55 12.99 13.15
C LEU A 11 -0.47 13.94 12.63
N LEU A 12 -0.67 15.27 12.66
CA LEU A 12 0.36 16.23 12.22
C LEU A 12 1.68 16.11 13.00
N LEU A 13 1.62 15.89 14.32
CA LEU A 13 2.79 15.81 15.21
C LEU A 13 3.61 14.53 14.97
N THR A 14 2.96 13.40 14.67
CA THR A 14 3.68 12.18 14.23
C THR A 14 4.22 12.31 12.81
N LEU A 15 3.54 13.08 11.94
CA LEU A 15 3.93 13.32 10.55
C LEU A 15 5.13 14.28 10.40
N LEU A 16 5.29 15.27 11.29
CA LEU A 16 6.41 16.22 11.27
C LEU A 16 7.71 15.60 11.79
N TYR A 17 7.65 14.65 12.72
CA TYR A 17 8.84 14.05 13.35
C TYR A 17 9.62 13.12 12.41
N MET A 18 9.02 12.64 11.32
CA MET A 18 9.66 11.74 10.35
C MET A 18 10.12 12.44 9.04
N GLY A 19 9.95 13.76 8.93
CA GLY A 19 10.32 14.54 7.74
C GLY A 19 11.84 14.72 7.52
N ASN A 20 12.69 14.21 8.42
CA ASN A 20 14.15 14.31 8.34
C ASN A 20 14.81 13.02 7.79
N ALA A 21 14.19 12.35 6.82
CA ALA A 21 14.84 11.23 6.13
C ALA A 21 15.89 11.77 5.15
N HIS A 22 17.16 11.62 5.52
CA HIS A 22 18.30 11.97 4.68
C HIS A 22 18.44 10.94 3.54
N SER A 23 19.03 11.37 2.43
CA SER A 23 19.31 10.55 1.24
C SER A 23 19.91 9.19 1.63
N GLY A 24 19.21 8.10 1.30
CA GLY A 24 19.66 6.72 1.52
C GLY A 24 18.80 5.88 2.48
N THR A 25 17.92 6.47 3.29
CA THR A 25 17.04 5.71 4.20
C THR A 25 15.66 5.45 3.55
N ILE A 26 15.12 4.24 3.64
CA ILE A 26 13.72 3.96 3.25
C ILE A 26 12.82 4.83 4.14
N ALA A 27 11.97 5.67 3.55
CA ALA A 27 10.95 6.35 4.34
C ALA A 27 9.97 5.30 4.89
N TYR A 28 10.04 5.05 6.20
CA TYR A 28 9.04 4.24 6.91
C TYR A 28 7.79 5.08 7.06
N LEU A 29 6.89 4.92 6.09
CA LEU A 29 5.65 5.68 6.03
C LEU A 29 4.69 5.19 7.12
N THR A 30 3.95 6.13 7.70
CA THR A 30 2.98 5.83 8.76
C THR A 30 1.98 4.78 8.29
N PRO A 31 1.61 3.80 9.14
CA PRO A 31 0.61 2.81 8.79
C PRO A 31 -0.73 3.49 8.47
N MET A 32 -1.51 2.87 7.58
CA MET A 32 -2.82 3.38 7.21
C MET A 32 -3.73 3.53 8.44
N PRO A 33 -4.53 4.60 8.53
CA PRO A 33 -5.53 4.79 9.59
C PRO A 33 -6.41 3.56 9.79
N MET A 34 -6.67 3.22 11.05
CA MET A 34 -7.48 2.05 11.42
C MET A 34 -8.83 2.51 11.99
N PRO A 35 -9.98 1.93 11.60
CA PRO A 35 -11.29 2.41 12.05
C PRO A 35 -11.48 2.41 13.57
N THR A 36 -10.79 1.52 14.28
CA THR A 36 -10.83 1.43 15.75
C THR A 36 -10.27 2.66 16.45
N GLN A 37 -9.46 3.47 15.76
CA GLN A 37 -8.89 4.71 16.29
C GLN A 37 -9.87 5.89 16.24
N TYR A 38 -11.01 5.74 15.57
CA TYR A 38 -11.95 6.82 15.30
C TYR A 38 -13.32 6.53 15.89
N ARG A 39 -14.02 7.59 16.28
CA ARG A 39 -15.34 7.47 16.94
C ARG A 39 -16.42 7.06 15.95
N ASN A 40 -16.34 7.57 14.73
CA ASN A 40 -17.32 7.31 13.68
C ASN A 40 -16.64 7.15 12.32
N PHE A 41 -17.46 6.76 11.34
CA PHE A 41 -17.00 6.49 9.97
C PHE A 41 -16.47 7.75 9.28
N ASP A 42 -17.12 8.90 9.47
CA ASP A 42 -16.70 10.16 8.85
C ASP A 42 -15.30 10.59 9.30
N GLN A 43 -14.99 10.44 10.60
CA GLN A 43 -13.65 10.70 11.14
C GLN A 43 -12.60 9.77 10.54
N TYR A 44 -12.93 8.49 10.40
CA TYR A 44 -12.05 7.51 9.75
C TYR A 44 -11.83 7.85 8.26
N GLN A 45 -12.86 8.23 7.53
CA GLN A 45 -12.75 8.66 6.13
C GLN A 45 -11.90 9.91 5.98
N GLN A 46 -12.09 10.89 6.87
CA GLN A 46 -11.28 12.11 6.89
C GLN A 46 -9.81 11.77 7.16
N ALA A 47 -9.54 10.87 8.10
CA ALA A 47 -8.18 10.43 8.41
C ALA A 47 -7.52 9.72 7.21
N LEU A 48 -8.24 8.83 6.52
CA LEU A 48 -7.75 8.19 5.29
C LEU A 48 -7.36 9.23 4.23
N LYS A 49 -8.19 10.25 4.03
CA LYS A 49 -7.93 11.32 3.05
C LYS A 49 -6.69 12.13 3.39
N VAL A 50 -6.52 12.48 4.68
CA VAL A 50 -5.33 13.19 5.16
C VAL A 50 -4.09 12.32 4.98
N TRP A 51 -4.17 11.06 5.38
CA TRP A 51 -3.07 10.10 5.25
C TRP A 51 -2.65 9.92 3.79
N GLU A 52 -3.59 9.77 2.86
CA GLU A 52 -3.33 9.66 1.42
C GLU A 52 -2.56 10.88 0.89
N ASN A 53 -3.02 12.10 1.23
CA ASN A 53 -2.38 13.33 0.78
C ASN A 53 -0.95 13.47 1.31
N VAL A 54 -0.73 13.09 2.57
CA VAL A 54 0.59 13.18 3.20
C VAL A 54 1.53 12.14 2.62
N TYR A 55 1.05 10.91 2.43
CA TYR A 55 1.81 9.85 1.79
C TYR A 55 2.32 10.27 0.41
N GLN A 56 1.43 10.82 -0.43
CA GLN A 56 1.79 11.32 -1.77
C GLN A 56 2.84 12.43 -1.73
N LYS A 57 2.76 13.35 -0.76
CA LYS A 57 3.75 14.42 -0.58
C LYS A 57 5.12 13.91 -0.16
N ILE A 58 5.18 12.89 0.70
CA ILE A 58 6.45 12.28 1.12
C ILE A 58 7.08 11.54 -0.06
N VAL A 59 6.28 10.71 -0.74
CA VAL A 59 6.70 9.97 -1.94
C VAL A 59 7.29 10.90 -3.01
N ALA A 60 6.67 12.06 -3.25
CA ALA A 60 7.17 13.01 -4.24
C ALA A 60 8.56 13.59 -3.91
N ARG A 61 9.03 13.44 -2.67
CA ARG A 61 10.29 13.99 -2.15
C ARG A 61 11.32 12.93 -1.75
N THR A 62 10.98 11.65 -1.87
CA THR A 62 11.84 10.55 -1.42
C THR A 62 12.07 9.57 -2.56
N SER A 63 13.33 9.18 -2.77
CA SER A 63 13.67 8.22 -3.81
C SER A 63 13.34 6.77 -3.43
N ASN A 64 13.52 6.42 -2.14
CA ASN A 64 13.27 5.07 -1.62
C ASN A 64 11.95 4.99 -0.83
N VAL A 65 10.98 4.26 -1.37
CA VAL A 65 9.63 4.16 -0.82
C VAL A 65 9.27 2.70 -0.55
N GLN A 66 8.74 2.43 0.64
CA GLN A 66 8.06 1.17 0.92
C GLN A 66 6.55 1.41 0.94
N LEU A 67 5.83 0.68 0.08
CA LEU A 67 4.37 0.71 0.13
C LEU A 67 3.88 0.17 1.49
N PRO A 68 2.81 0.75 2.06
CA PRO A 68 2.27 0.27 3.31
C PRO A 68 1.71 -1.15 3.14
N PRO A 69 1.59 -1.92 4.22
CA PRO A 69 0.89 -3.20 4.19
C PRO A 69 -0.49 -3.07 3.55
N MET A 70 -0.88 -4.09 2.80
CA MET A 70 -2.23 -4.15 2.23
C MET A 70 -3.28 -4.15 3.35
N PRO A 71 -4.38 -3.39 3.18
CA PRO A 71 -5.56 -3.49 4.04
C PRO A 71 -6.03 -4.93 4.16
N MET A 72 -6.33 -5.37 5.38
CA MET A 72 -6.83 -6.71 5.67
C MET A 72 -8.28 -6.63 6.17
N PRO A 73 -9.22 -7.46 5.69
CA PRO A 73 -10.63 -7.35 6.09
C PRO A 73 -10.88 -7.41 7.61
N THR A 74 -10.05 -8.16 8.34
CA THR A 74 -10.14 -8.31 9.80
C THR A 74 -9.87 -7.03 10.58
N GLN A 75 -9.28 -6.02 9.94
CA GLN A 75 -8.97 -4.72 10.53
C GLN A 75 -10.17 -3.76 10.54
N TYR A 76 -11.23 -4.09 9.80
CA TYR A 76 -12.34 -3.19 9.51
C TYR A 76 -13.64 -3.74 10.10
N ARG A 77 -14.52 -2.83 10.56
CA ARG A 77 -15.79 -3.22 11.19
C ARG A 77 -16.81 -3.75 10.18
N ASN A 78 -16.72 -3.27 8.94
CA ASN A 78 -17.59 -3.66 7.84
C ASN A 78 -16.82 -3.65 6.51
N PHE A 79 -17.47 -4.16 5.48
CA PHE A 79 -16.87 -4.28 4.16
C PHE A 79 -16.61 -2.91 3.50
N ASP A 80 -17.48 -1.92 3.71
CA ASP A 80 -17.32 -0.59 3.13
C ASP A 80 -16.04 0.10 3.61
N GLN A 81 -15.72 0.00 4.90
CA GLN A 81 -14.48 0.51 5.48
C GLN A 81 -13.24 -0.15 4.87
N TYR A 82 -13.30 -1.47 4.68
CA TYR A 82 -12.23 -2.24 4.03
C TYR A 82 -12.07 -1.84 2.55
N GLN A 83 -13.17 -1.72 1.80
CA GLN A 83 -13.13 -1.29 0.41
C GLN A 83 -12.57 0.12 0.25
N GLN A 84 -12.87 1.03 1.16
CA GLN A 84 -12.31 2.39 1.14
C GLN A 84 -10.80 2.38 1.38
N ALA A 85 -10.33 1.61 2.35
CA ALA A 85 -8.91 1.43 2.60
C ALA A 85 -8.18 0.84 1.37
N LEU A 86 -8.77 -0.18 0.74
CA LEU A 86 -8.23 -0.76 -0.50
C LEU A 86 -8.11 0.27 -1.64
N LYS A 87 -9.14 1.09 -1.86
CA LYS A 87 -9.11 2.14 -2.88
C LYS A 87 -8.03 3.19 -2.59
N VAL A 88 -7.85 3.56 -1.33
CA VAL A 88 -6.77 4.46 -0.92
C VAL A 88 -5.40 3.81 -1.17
N TRP A 89 -5.24 2.53 -0.81
CA TRP A 89 -4.01 1.77 -1.06
C TRP A 89 -3.66 1.72 -2.56
N GLU A 90 -4.64 1.47 -3.42
CA GLU A 90 -4.47 1.45 -4.87
C GLU A 90 -4.00 2.80 -5.42
N ARG A 91 -4.62 3.90 -4.97
CA ARG A 91 -4.26 5.26 -5.40
C ARG A 91 -2.86 5.64 -4.98
N VAL A 92 -2.47 5.37 -3.72
CA VAL A 92 -1.10 5.68 -3.28
C VAL A 92 -0.07 4.86 -4.04
N GLY A 93 -0.31 3.55 -4.21
CA GLY A 93 0.60 2.67 -4.95
C GLY A 93 0.74 3.05 -6.42
N SER A 94 -0.34 3.49 -7.06
CA SER A 94 -0.33 3.91 -8.48
C SER A 94 0.15 5.34 -8.70
N SER A 95 0.18 6.17 -7.65
CA SER A 95 0.64 7.56 -7.74
C SER A 95 2.16 7.72 -7.76
N GLN A 96 2.91 6.65 -7.51
CA GLN A 96 4.36 6.68 -7.50
C GLN A 96 4.89 7.13 -8.88
N SER A 97 5.69 8.18 -8.89
CA SER A 97 6.33 8.71 -10.09
C SER A 97 7.85 8.65 -9.96
N ARG A 98 8.55 8.67 -11.09
CA ARG A 98 9.96 9.08 -11.11
C ARG A 98 10.01 10.51 -10.60
N GLY A 99 10.63 10.76 -9.45
CA GLY A 99 10.92 12.13 -9.05
C GLY A 99 11.88 12.74 -10.08
N ASN A 100 11.60 13.96 -10.57
CA ASN A 100 12.46 14.66 -11.53
C ASN A 100 13.84 15.03 -10.95
N SER A 101 14.07 14.81 -9.65
CA SER A 101 15.22 15.31 -8.90
C SER A 101 16.30 14.26 -8.60
N TYR A 102 16.10 12.98 -8.95
CA TYR A 102 17.10 11.93 -8.69
C TYR A 102 17.31 11.02 -9.90
N PRO A 103 18.54 10.45 -10.06
CA PRO A 103 18.80 9.42 -11.06
C PRO A 103 17.83 8.25 -10.93
N VAL A 104 17.47 7.63 -12.05
CA VAL A 104 16.56 6.47 -12.12
C VAL A 104 17.01 5.34 -11.19
N GLU A 105 18.33 5.14 -11.08
CA GLU A 105 18.97 4.10 -10.27
C GLU A 105 18.78 4.29 -8.76
N ALA A 106 18.44 5.51 -8.31
CA ALA A 106 18.27 5.84 -6.90
C ALA A 106 16.84 5.62 -6.37
N HIS A 107 15.86 5.29 -7.24
CA HIS A 107 14.46 5.14 -6.85
C HIS A 107 14.07 3.67 -6.64
N LEU A 108 14.16 3.19 -5.39
CA LEU A 108 13.71 1.85 -5.00
C LEU A 108 12.28 1.87 -4.46
N VAL A 109 11.41 1.01 -5.01
CA VAL A 109 10.07 0.77 -4.48
C VAL A 109 9.97 -0.66 -3.96
N ARG A 110 9.59 -0.80 -2.68
CA ARG A 110 9.34 -2.10 -2.06
C ARG A 110 7.84 -2.37 -1.95
N LEU A 111 7.41 -3.46 -2.59
CA LEU A 111 6.04 -3.96 -2.52
C LEU A 111 5.79 -4.78 -1.24
N PRO A 112 4.57 -4.74 -0.66
CA PRO A 112 4.18 -5.73 0.33
C PRO A 112 4.00 -7.11 -0.34
N PRO A 113 4.04 -8.20 0.46
CA PRO A 113 3.73 -9.54 -0.02
C PRO A 113 2.35 -9.60 -0.69
N MET A 114 2.20 -10.54 -1.64
CA MET A 114 0.92 -10.80 -2.28
C MET A 114 -0.17 -11.13 -1.24
N PRO A 115 -1.41 -10.68 -1.46
CA PRO A 115 -2.53 -11.08 -0.61
C PRO A 115 -2.71 -12.60 -0.65
N MET A 116 -3.05 -13.19 0.48
CA MET A 116 -3.19 -14.64 0.65
C MET A 116 -4.64 -15.01 0.92
N PRO A 117 -5.23 -16.02 0.23
CA PRO A 117 -6.66 -16.33 0.35
C PRO A 117 -7.08 -16.74 1.75
N THR A 118 -6.18 -17.38 2.51
CA THR A 118 -6.39 -17.78 3.92
C THR A 118 -6.68 -16.61 4.86
N ARG A 119 -6.35 -15.38 4.45
CA ARG A 119 -6.58 -14.18 5.23
C ARG A 119 -7.92 -13.49 4.91
N TYR A 120 -8.71 -14.05 4.00
CA TYR A 120 -10.00 -13.51 3.57
C TYR A 120 -11.11 -14.50 3.93
N ARG A 121 -12.19 -13.98 4.53
CA ARG A 121 -13.39 -14.80 4.84
C ARG A 121 -14.17 -15.18 3.58
N LYS A 122 -14.11 -14.33 2.55
CA LYS A 122 -14.83 -14.48 1.28
C LYS A 122 -13.83 -14.46 0.13
N PHE A 123 -14.03 -15.35 -0.84
CA PHE A 123 -13.13 -15.48 -1.98
C PHE A 123 -13.16 -14.22 -2.86
N GLU A 124 -14.31 -13.57 -3.04
CA GLU A 124 -14.38 -12.34 -3.85
C GLU A 124 -13.50 -11.22 -3.26
N HIS A 125 -13.38 -11.15 -1.94
CA HIS A 125 -12.54 -10.15 -1.28
C HIS A 125 -11.05 -10.40 -1.54
N TYR A 126 -10.65 -11.67 -1.56
CA TYR A 126 -9.30 -12.07 -1.93
C TYR A 126 -9.02 -11.72 -3.40
N GLN A 127 -9.93 -12.06 -4.31
CA GLN A 127 -9.77 -11.76 -5.73
C GLN A 127 -9.64 -10.25 -5.98
N GLN A 128 -10.47 -9.44 -5.30
CA GLN A 128 -10.38 -7.99 -5.37
C GLN A 128 -9.01 -7.47 -4.89
N ALA A 129 -8.54 -7.95 -3.73
CA ALA A 129 -7.24 -7.54 -3.19
C ALA A 129 -6.08 -7.96 -4.11
N LEU A 130 -6.13 -9.18 -4.64
CA LEU A 130 -5.14 -9.69 -5.59
C LEU A 130 -5.11 -8.84 -6.87
N GLN A 131 -6.27 -8.50 -7.43
CA GLN A 131 -6.34 -7.69 -8.64
C GLN A 131 -5.76 -6.28 -8.41
N ILE A 132 -6.09 -5.64 -7.28
CA ILE A 132 -5.53 -4.33 -6.92
C ILE A 132 -4.01 -4.41 -6.76
N TRP A 133 -3.51 -5.45 -6.10
CA TRP A 133 -2.07 -5.67 -5.94
C TRP A 133 -1.38 -5.84 -7.29
N ILE A 134 -1.98 -6.60 -8.22
CA ILE A 134 -1.48 -6.78 -9.58
C ILE A 134 -1.44 -5.45 -10.33
N ASN A 135 -2.53 -4.67 -10.28
CA ASN A 135 -2.64 -3.40 -10.97
C ASN A 135 -1.56 -2.41 -10.52
N VAL A 136 -1.39 -2.26 -9.20
CA VAL A 136 -0.35 -1.41 -8.62
C VAL A 136 1.04 -1.88 -9.04
N SER A 137 1.32 -3.18 -8.91
CA SER A 137 2.64 -3.74 -9.22
C SER A 137 2.99 -3.57 -10.71
N LYS A 138 2.04 -3.86 -11.61
CA LYS A 138 2.20 -3.61 -13.06
C LYS A 138 2.45 -2.14 -13.35
N ASN A 139 1.69 -1.24 -12.72
CA ASN A 139 1.85 0.19 -12.93
C ASN A 139 3.23 0.69 -12.50
N LEU A 140 3.74 0.18 -11.37
CA LEU A 140 5.07 0.53 -10.89
C LEU A 140 6.18 0.04 -11.82
N VAL A 141 6.10 -1.23 -12.25
CA VAL A 141 7.09 -1.81 -13.18
C VAL A 141 7.04 -1.11 -14.54
N ALA A 142 5.85 -0.83 -15.08
CA ALA A 142 5.68 -0.12 -16.36
C ALA A 142 6.22 1.32 -16.34
N ARG A 143 6.34 1.94 -15.17
CA ARG A 143 6.97 3.25 -14.98
C ARG A 143 8.50 3.18 -14.89
N ASN A 144 9.09 2.01 -15.13
CA ASN A 144 10.52 1.75 -15.03
C ASN A 144 11.08 2.21 -13.68
N LEU A 145 10.32 1.95 -12.60
CA LEU A 145 10.79 2.09 -11.23
C LEU A 145 11.57 0.83 -10.86
N ASN A 146 12.62 0.98 -10.05
CA ASN A 146 13.31 -0.19 -9.52
C ASN A 146 12.42 -0.82 -8.43
N VAL A 147 11.56 -1.74 -8.85
CA VAL A 147 10.64 -2.44 -7.96
C VAL A 147 11.34 -3.69 -7.44
N GLN A 148 11.61 -3.73 -6.15
CA GLN A 148 12.09 -4.96 -5.53
C GLN A 148 10.94 -5.99 -5.54
N PRO A 149 11.08 -7.13 -6.25
CA PRO A 149 10.02 -8.12 -6.31
C PRO A 149 9.78 -8.69 -4.91
N PRO A 150 8.51 -8.93 -4.53
CA PRO A 150 8.22 -9.67 -3.31
C PRO A 150 8.71 -11.13 -3.46
N PRO A 151 8.83 -11.88 -2.36
CA PRO A 151 9.02 -13.33 -2.43
C PRO A 151 8.00 -13.99 -3.35
N MET A 152 8.45 -14.96 -4.15
CA MET A 152 7.57 -15.75 -5.01
C MET A 152 6.50 -16.45 -4.16
N PRO A 153 5.24 -16.53 -4.63
CA PRO A 153 4.24 -17.33 -3.95
C PRO A 153 4.67 -18.81 -3.92
N MET A 154 4.48 -19.46 -2.78
CA MET A 154 4.82 -20.87 -2.56
C MET A 154 3.54 -21.70 -2.42
N SER A 155 3.49 -22.90 -2.99
CA SER A 155 2.29 -23.76 -2.95
C SER A 155 1.80 -24.03 -1.53
N THR A 156 2.70 -24.17 -0.56
CA THR A 156 2.41 -24.38 0.87
C THR A 156 1.62 -23.23 1.54
N GLN A 157 1.58 -22.04 0.91
CA GLN A 157 0.85 -20.88 1.42
C GLN A 157 -0.64 -20.91 1.02
N TYR A 158 -1.04 -21.80 0.10
CA TYR A 158 -2.37 -21.85 -0.50
C TYR A 158 -3.05 -23.18 -0.18
N ARG A 159 -4.34 -23.12 0.18
CA ARG A 159 -5.15 -24.32 0.40
C ARG A 159 -5.62 -24.99 -0.90
N LYS A 160 -5.72 -24.21 -1.98
CA LYS A 160 -6.19 -24.68 -3.29
C LYS A 160 -5.15 -24.41 -4.36
N LEU A 161 -4.94 -25.39 -5.23
CA LEU A 161 -3.98 -25.30 -6.34
C LEU A 161 -4.28 -24.13 -7.28
N GLU A 162 -5.56 -23.92 -7.62
CA GLU A 162 -6.00 -22.85 -8.49
C GLU A 162 -5.58 -21.44 -7.99
N HIS A 163 -5.58 -21.22 -6.67
CA HIS A 163 -5.20 -19.93 -6.09
C HIS A 163 -3.69 -19.72 -6.15
N TYR A 164 -2.93 -20.78 -5.92
CA TYR A 164 -1.47 -20.76 -6.08
C TYR A 164 -1.09 -20.48 -7.53
N GLN A 165 -1.70 -21.17 -8.49
CA GLN A 165 -1.45 -20.97 -9.92
C GLN A 165 -1.74 -19.52 -10.34
N ASN A 166 -2.87 -18.96 -9.91
CA ASN A 166 -3.22 -17.57 -10.20
C ASN A 166 -2.20 -16.59 -9.62
N ALA A 167 -1.75 -16.80 -8.37
CA ALA A 167 -0.75 -15.95 -7.74
C ALA A 167 0.63 -16.07 -8.42
N LEU A 168 1.05 -17.30 -8.75
CA LEU A 168 2.31 -17.55 -9.43
C LEU A 168 2.32 -16.92 -10.82
N GLN A 169 1.25 -17.12 -11.60
CA GLN A 169 1.11 -16.52 -12.91
C GLN A 169 1.16 -14.98 -12.84
N ALA A 170 0.48 -14.40 -11.85
CA ALA A 170 0.53 -12.96 -11.62
C ALA A 170 1.94 -12.47 -11.29
N TRP A 171 2.66 -13.16 -10.41
CA TRP A 171 4.04 -12.83 -10.06
C TRP A 171 4.96 -12.93 -11.29
N GLN A 172 4.85 -14.02 -12.06
CA GLN A 172 5.63 -14.24 -13.29
C GLN A 172 5.36 -13.14 -14.32
N ASN A 173 4.09 -12.82 -14.57
CA ASN A 173 3.73 -11.81 -15.56
C ASN A 173 4.21 -10.39 -15.22
N ILE A 174 4.54 -10.13 -13.95
CA ILE A 174 4.96 -8.80 -13.49
C ILE A 174 6.48 -8.72 -13.38
N PHE A 175 7.14 -9.79 -12.91
CA PHE A 175 8.56 -9.76 -12.55
C PHE A 175 9.45 -10.71 -13.36
N ALA A 176 8.88 -11.61 -14.20
CA ALA A 176 9.62 -12.66 -14.89
C ALA A 176 9.78 -12.50 -16.42
N GLY A 177 9.48 -11.34 -17.02
CA GLY A 177 9.85 -11.06 -18.44
C GLY A 177 9.80 -9.56 -18.79
N ASN A 178 10.66 -8.99 -19.65
CA ASN A 178 11.63 -9.54 -20.62
C ASN A 178 13.07 -9.07 -20.31
N TRP A 179 14.03 -9.99 -20.17
CA TRP A 179 15.47 -9.75 -20.32
C TRP A 179 15.93 -10.41 -21.63
#